data_AF-A0A349H0P8-F1
#
_entry.id   AF-A0A349H0P8-F1
#
_cell.length_a   1.000
_cell.length_b   1.000
_cell.length_c   1.000
_cell.angle_alpha   90.00
_cell.angle_beta   90.00
_cell.angle_gamma   90.00
#
_symmetry.space_group_name_H-M   'P 1'
#
loop_
_entity.id
_entity.type
_entity.pdbx_description
1 polymer ?
#
loop_
_entity_poly.entity_id
_entity_poly.type
_entity_poly.pdbx_seq_one_letter_code
_entity_poly.pdbx_strand_id
1 'polypeptide(L)'
;RLDVFAETAQRFTAVLAAQGRFDLARSGVELAEQVHQAVSQRVAAGKEPPLQVSKSEAELELARLDATAAENAMAIARQKLAAMWGAQQPDFAIVSGTLSEVMQTVPSLDALQPYLAENPDLARWETELRLG
;
A
#
# COMPACT_ATOMS: atom_id res chain seq x y z
N ARG A 1 22.10 9.07 9.23
CA ARG A 1 20.95 9.94 9.62
C ARG A 1 20.01 10.16 8.44
N LEU A 2 20.53 10.40 7.23
CA LEU A 2 19.75 10.40 5.98
C LEU A 2 19.02 9.07 5.75
N ASP A 3 19.64 7.95 6.08
CA ASP A 3 19.05 6.61 5.86
C ASP A 3 17.77 6.41 6.66
N VAL A 4 17.76 6.83 7.93
CA VAL A 4 16.57 6.78 8.79
C VAL A 4 15.44 7.64 8.22
N PHE A 5 15.76 8.84 7.72
CA PHE A 5 14.76 9.71 7.10
C PHE A 5 14.17 9.09 5.83
N ALA A 6 15.02 8.58 4.94
CA ALA A 6 14.60 7.93 3.70
C ALA A 6 13.74 6.70 3.98
N GLU A 7 14.13 5.88 4.94
CA GLU A 7 13.38 4.69 5.35
C GLU A 7 12.02 5.05 5.97
N THR A 8 11.96 6.06 6.83
CA THR A 8 10.69 6.55 7.38
C THR A 8 9.77 7.08 6.27
N ALA A 9 10.29 7.85 5.31
CA ALA A 9 9.51 8.36 4.18
C ALA A 9 8.96 7.23 3.28
N GLN A 10 9.77 6.20 3.03
CA GLN A 10 9.34 5.01 2.29
C GLN A 10 8.21 4.26 3.03
N ARG A 11 8.35 4.05 4.35
CA ARG A 11 7.33 3.39 5.17
C ARG A 11 6.05 4.20 5.27
N PHE A 12 6.15 5.52 5.36
CA PHE A 12 5.00 6.43 5.31
C PHE A 12 4.23 6.30 4.01
N THR A 13 4.94 6.31 2.88
CA THR A 13 4.38 6.11 1.54
C THR A 13 3.71 4.74 1.41
N ALA A 14 4.29 3.69 2.01
CA ALA A 14 3.70 2.36 2.03
C ALA A 14 2.36 2.31 2.79
N VAL A 15 2.23 3.05 3.90
CA VAL A 15 0.96 3.17 4.63
C VAL A 15 -0.10 3.89 3.79
N LEU A 16 0.25 5.02 3.17
CA LEU A 16 -0.66 5.75 2.28
C LEU A 16 -1.18 4.86 1.13
N ALA A 17 -0.28 4.11 0.48
CA ALA A 17 -0.66 3.19 -0.58
C ALA A 17 -1.54 2.03 -0.07
N ALA A 18 -1.28 1.52 1.15
CA ALA A 18 -2.10 0.46 1.73
C ALA A 18 -3.51 0.94 2.12
N GLN A 19 -3.64 2.15 2.65
CA GLN A 19 -4.95 2.79 2.90
C GLN A 19 -5.76 2.92 1.60
N GLY A 20 -5.16 3.47 0.54
CA GLY A 20 -5.85 3.62 -0.75
C GLY A 20 -6.27 2.27 -1.36
N ARG A 21 -5.47 1.22 -1.19
CA ARG A 21 -5.85 -0.15 -1.61
C ARG A 21 -7.01 -0.71 -0.79
N PHE A 22 -7.02 -0.48 0.52
CA PHE A 22 -8.14 -0.91 1.37
C PHE A 22 -9.43 -0.19 1.01
N ASP A 23 -9.39 1.12 0.78
CA ASP A 23 -10.55 1.91 0.36
C ASP A 23 -11.10 1.45 -1.00
N LEU A 24 -10.20 1.15 -1.95
CA LEU A 24 -10.57 0.60 -3.25
C LEU A 24 -11.21 -0.79 -3.12
N ALA A 25 -10.64 -1.67 -2.31
CA ALA A 25 -11.18 -3.01 -2.09
C ALA A 25 -12.57 -2.98 -1.42
N ARG A 26 -12.77 -2.08 -0.45
CA ARG A 26 -14.08 -1.85 0.18
C ARG A 26 -15.11 -1.35 -0.84
N SER A 27 -14.73 -0.43 -1.72
CA SER A 27 -15.59 0.03 -2.82
C SER A 27 -15.92 -1.12 -3.80
N GLY A 28 -14.97 -2.04 -4.01
CA GLY A 28 -15.18 -3.28 -4.77
C GLY A 28 -16.23 -4.20 -4.15
N VAL A 29 -16.21 -4.36 -2.83
CA VAL A 29 -17.25 -5.11 -2.09
C VAL A 29 -18.62 -4.48 -2.30
N GLU A 30 -18.74 -3.16 -2.10
CA GLU A 30 -20.01 -2.43 -2.30
C GLU A 30 -20.57 -2.61 -3.71
N LEU A 31 -19.71 -2.59 -4.73
CA LEU A 31 -20.10 -2.86 -6.11
C LEU A 31 -20.55 -4.31 -6.32
N ALA A 32 -19.80 -5.28 -5.78
CA ALA A 32 -20.13 -6.70 -5.91
C ALA A 32 -21.48 -7.03 -5.23
N GLU A 33 -21.79 -6.38 -4.10
CA GLU A 33 -23.09 -6.51 -3.42
C GLU A 33 -24.24 -6.01 -4.30
N GLN A 34 -24.07 -4.84 -4.93
CA GLN A 34 -25.08 -4.30 -5.86
C GLN A 34 -25.28 -5.22 -7.07
N VAL A 35 -24.20 -5.78 -7.62
CA VAL A 35 -24.27 -6.74 -8.73
C VAL A 35 -25.01 -8.00 -8.30
N HIS A 36 -24.65 -8.60 -7.17
CA HIS A 36 -25.31 -9.79 -6.65
C HIS A 36 -26.81 -9.56 -6.41
N GLN A 37 -27.18 -8.41 -5.85
CA GLN A 37 -28.58 -8.03 -5.64
C GLN A 37 -29.33 -7.90 -6.98
N ALA A 38 -28.75 -7.23 -7.97
CA ALA A 38 -29.35 -7.05 -9.29
C ALA A 38 -29.53 -8.40 -10.03
N VAL A 39 -28.53 -9.27 -9.99
CA VAL A 39 -28.59 -10.62 -10.56
C VAL A 39 -29.70 -11.43 -9.88
N SER A 40 -29.76 -11.42 -8.54
CA SER A 40 -30.78 -12.13 -7.77
C SER A 40 -32.20 -11.69 -8.15
N GLN A 41 -32.43 -10.38 -8.34
CA GLN A 41 -33.72 -9.87 -8.82
C GLN A 41 -34.06 -10.33 -10.24
N ARG A 42 -33.08 -10.36 -11.16
CA ARG A 42 -33.30 -10.81 -12.54
C ARG A 42 -33.59 -12.30 -12.63
N VAL A 43 -32.91 -13.12 -11.82
CA VAL A 43 -33.18 -14.56 -11.72
C VAL A 43 -34.58 -14.80 -11.13
N ALA A 44 -34.96 -14.09 -10.07
CA ALA A 44 -36.30 -14.19 -9.49
C ALA A 44 -37.41 -13.81 -10.49
N ALA A 45 -37.12 -12.86 -11.40
CA ALA A 45 -38.01 -12.48 -12.48
C ALA A 45 -37.97 -13.44 -13.71
N GLY A 46 -37.21 -14.53 -13.65
CA GLY A 46 -37.03 -15.48 -14.76
C GLY A 46 -36.24 -14.94 -15.95
N LYS A 47 -35.53 -13.81 -15.79
CA LYS A 47 -34.77 -13.14 -16.86
C LYS A 47 -33.32 -13.63 -16.97
N GLU A 48 -32.86 -14.46 -16.04
CA GLU A 48 -31.53 -15.07 -16.02
C GLU A 48 -31.56 -16.48 -15.41
N PRO A 49 -30.58 -17.36 -15.75
CA PRO A 49 -30.48 -18.70 -15.18
C PRO A 49 -30.14 -18.69 -13.67
N PRO A 50 -30.64 -19.64 -12.86
CA PRO A 50 -30.35 -19.74 -11.42
C PRO A 50 -28.86 -19.77 -11.07
N LEU A 51 -28.03 -20.37 -11.93
CA LEU A 51 -26.58 -20.43 -11.76
C LEU A 51 -25.92 -19.05 -11.63
N GLN A 52 -26.52 -18.00 -12.19
CA GLN A 52 -25.97 -16.63 -12.10
C GLN A 52 -25.94 -16.12 -10.66
N VAL A 53 -26.90 -16.50 -9.80
CA VAL A 53 -26.90 -16.13 -8.39
C VAL A 53 -25.65 -16.66 -7.71
N SER A 54 -25.39 -17.97 -7.81
CA SER A 54 -24.22 -18.60 -7.21
C SER A 54 -22.90 -18.04 -7.75
N LYS A 55 -22.85 -17.70 -9.05
CA LYS A 55 -21.67 -17.04 -9.62
C LYS A 55 -21.45 -15.65 -9.00
N SER A 56 -22.48 -14.82 -8.97
CA SER A 56 -22.37 -13.46 -8.40
C SER A 56 -22.09 -13.47 -6.89
N GLU A 57 -22.58 -14.46 -6.17
CA GLU A 57 -22.27 -14.69 -4.75
C GLU A 57 -20.80 -15.04 -4.55
N ALA A 58 -20.25 -15.94 -5.37
CA ALA A 58 -18.83 -16.27 -5.33
C ALA A 58 -17.93 -15.05 -5.60
N GLU A 59 -18.29 -14.20 -6.56
CA GLU A 59 -17.55 -12.95 -6.84
C GLU A 59 -17.63 -11.95 -5.68
N LEU A 60 -18.77 -11.86 -4.99
CA LEU A 60 -18.91 -11.06 -3.78
C LEU A 60 -18.01 -11.56 -2.65
N GLU A 61 -17.98 -12.88 -2.42
CA GLU A 61 -17.12 -13.46 -1.40
C GLU A 61 -15.62 -13.29 -1.71
N LEU A 62 -15.24 -13.36 -2.99
CA LEU A 62 -13.87 -13.01 -3.42
C LEU A 62 -13.53 -11.55 -3.13
N ALA A 63 -14.44 -10.61 -3.44
CA ALA A 63 -14.24 -9.20 -3.13
C ALA A 63 -14.08 -8.95 -1.61
N ARG A 64 -14.84 -9.66 -0.78
CA ARG A 64 -14.72 -9.59 0.70
C ARG A 64 -13.39 -10.12 1.21
N LEU A 65 -12.90 -11.21 0.62
CA LEU A 65 -11.59 -11.77 0.92
C LEU A 65 -10.48 -10.76 0.56
N ASP A 66 -10.58 -10.11 -0.60
CA ASP A 66 -9.63 -9.09 -1.04
C ASP A 66 -9.62 -7.87 -0.11
N ALA A 67 -10.80 -7.40 0.34
CA ALA A 67 -10.91 -6.31 1.31
C ALA A 67 -10.25 -6.68 2.65
N THR A 68 -10.47 -7.90 3.14
CA THR A 68 -9.84 -8.42 4.36
C THR A 68 -8.32 -8.50 4.22
N ALA A 69 -7.83 -8.98 3.06
CA ALA A 69 -6.40 -9.03 2.78
C ALA A 69 -5.78 -7.62 2.74
N ALA A 70 -6.46 -6.66 2.13
CA ALA A 70 -6.02 -5.26 2.06
C ALA A 70 -6.00 -4.59 3.44
N GLU A 71 -6.99 -4.86 4.30
CA GLU A 71 -7.03 -4.38 5.68
C GLU A 71 -5.83 -4.88 6.48
N ASN A 72 -5.56 -6.18 6.41
CA ASN A 72 -4.41 -6.80 7.08
C ASN A 72 -3.08 -6.21 6.57
N ALA A 73 -2.95 -5.99 5.26
CA ALA A 73 -1.77 -5.36 4.68
C ALA A 73 -1.58 -3.91 5.18
N MET A 74 -2.67 -3.16 5.33
CA MET A 74 -2.64 -1.82 5.92
C MET A 74 -2.20 -1.85 7.39
N ALA A 75 -2.71 -2.78 8.19
CA ALA A 75 -2.30 -2.96 9.58
C ALA A 75 -0.80 -3.27 9.70
N ILE A 76 -0.28 -4.18 8.86
CA ILE A 76 1.15 -4.52 8.81
C ILE A 76 1.99 -3.31 8.40
N ALA A 77 1.55 -2.54 7.40
CA ALA A 77 2.26 -1.32 6.96
C ALA A 77 2.35 -0.29 8.10
N ARG A 78 1.26 -0.11 8.87
CA ARG A 78 1.24 0.79 10.03
C ARG A 78 2.21 0.35 11.13
N GLN A 79 2.25 -0.94 11.44
CA GLN A 79 3.21 -1.49 12.42
C GLN A 79 4.66 -1.25 11.99
N LYS A 80 4.95 -1.49 10.71
CA LYS A 80 6.27 -1.24 10.12
C LYS A 80 6.69 0.23 10.22
N LEU A 81 5.75 1.17 10.05
CA LEU A 81 6.04 2.59 10.19
C LEU A 81 6.26 2.96 11.67
N ALA A 82 5.39 2.51 12.58
CA ALA A 82 5.49 2.77 14.02
C ALA A 82 6.82 2.32 14.64
N ALA A 83 7.37 1.20 14.14
CA ALA A 83 8.66 0.69 14.57
C ALA A 83 9.83 1.68 14.34
N MET A 84 9.69 2.65 13.42
CA MET A 84 10.74 3.66 13.17
C MET A 84 11.01 4.59 14.36
N TRP A 85 10.05 4.73 15.28
CA TRP A 85 10.20 5.49 16.52
C TRP A 85 10.05 4.62 17.77
N GLY A 86 10.26 3.30 17.63
CA GLY A 86 10.28 2.36 18.75
C GLY A 86 8.89 1.99 19.32
N ALA A 87 7.80 2.41 18.68
CA ALA A 87 6.46 2.06 19.11
C ALA A 87 6.15 0.59 18.78
N GLN A 88 5.66 -0.15 19.78
CA GLN A 88 5.24 -1.56 19.63
C GLN A 88 3.86 -1.70 18.95
N GLN A 89 3.04 -0.66 19.04
CA GLN A 89 1.74 -0.57 18.39
C GLN A 89 1.61 0.80 17.73
N PRO A 90 0.96 0.91 16.55
CA PRO A 90 0.71 2.21 15.93
C PRO A 90 -0.21 3.05 16.82
N ASP A 91 0.23 4.26 17.17
CA ASP A 91 -0.53 5.27 17.91
C ASP A 91 -1.39 6.17 17.01
N PHE A 92 -1.36 5.92 15.71
CA PHE A 92 -2.12 6.63 14.68
C PHE A 92 -2.99 5.65 13.89
N ALA A 93 -4.20 6.05 13.51
CA ALA A 93 -5.12 5.25 12.70
C ALA A 93 -4.92 5.44 11.19
N ILE A 94 -4.72 6.70 10.78
CA ILE A 94 -4.66 7.13 9.38
C ILE A 94 -3.44 8.04 9.20
N VAL A 95 -2.82 7.93 8.04
CA VAL A 95 -1.83 8.86 7.51
C VAL A 95 -2.48 9.69 6.40
N SER A 96 -2.21 11.00 6.39
CA SER A 96 -2.71 11.91 5.35
C SER A 96 -1.55 12.41 4.48
N GLY A 97 -1.75 12.38 3.17
CA GLY A 97 -0.77 12.85 2.19
C GLY A 97 -1.19 12.48 0.77
N THR A 98 -0.67 13.23 -0.21
CA THR A 98 -0.98 13.02 -1.62
C THR A 98 0.11 12.15 -2.25
N LEU A 99 -0.22 10.92 -2.66
CA LEU A 99 0.78 10.01 -3.23
C LEU A 99 1.43 10.58 -4.51
N SER A 100 0.68 11.35 -5.30
CA SER A 100 1.16 12.07 -6.48
C SER A 100 2.21 13.13 -6.18
N GLU A 101 2.23 13.69 -4.97
CA GLU A 101 3.25 14.66 -4.53
C GLU A 101 4.55 13.99 -4.11
N VAL A 102 4.52 12.69 -3.75
CA VAL A 102 5.73 11.91 -3.41
C VAL A 102 6.54 11.55 -4.67
N MET A 103 5.91 11.56 -5.85
CA MET A 103 6.54 11.30 -7.15
C MET A 103 7.32 12.50 -7.71
N GLN A 104 7.90 13.35 -6.87
CA GLN A 104 8.82 14.37 -7.36
C GLN A 104 10.04 13.68 -8.02
N THR A 105 10.36 14.16 -9.22
CA THR A 105 11.32 13.61 -10.17
C THR A 105 12.57 13.02 -9.50
N VAL A 106 12.86 11.75 -9.79
CA VAL A 106 14.16 11.16 -9.49
C VAL A 106 15.22 12.05 -10.16
N PRO A 107 16.16 12.64 -9.39
CA PRO A 107 17.20 13.48 -9.98
C PRO A 107 18.02 12.67 -10.97
N SER A 108 18.49 13.31 -12.04
CA SER A 108 19.39 12.66 -12.99
C SER A 108 20.68 12.22 -12.28
N LEU A 109 21.34 11.20 -12.81
CA LEU A 109 22.61 10.71 -12.25
C LEU A 109 23.66 11.84 -12.17
N ASP A 110 23.71 12.71 -13.19
CA ASP A 110 24.59 13.88 -13.22
C ASP A 110 24.30 14.87 -12.08
N ALA A 111 23.02 15.03 -11.70
CA ALA A 111 22.62 15.88 -10.57
C ALA A 111 22.96 15.26 -9.20
N LEU A 112 23.19 13.94 -9.15
CA LEU A 112 23.58 13.20 -7.96
C LEU A 112 25.10 13.10 -7.78
N GLN A 113 25.87 13.33 -8.86
CA GLN A 113 27.34 13.27 -8.88
C GLN A 113 28.02 14.07 -7.75
N PRO A 114 27.59 15.30 -7.40
CA PRO A 114 28.23 16.10 -6.35
C PRO A 114 28.02 15.50 -4.95
N TYR A 115 26.89 14.84 -4.72
CA TYR A 115 26.53 14.27 -3.42
C TYR A 115 27.19 12.91 -3.16
N LEU A 116 27.74 12.26 -4.19
CA LEU A 116 28.52 11.03 -4.03
C LEU A 116 29.79 11.25 -3.19
N ALA A 117 30.44 12.42 -3.34
CA ALA A 117 31.63 12.78 -2.56
C ALA A 117 31.33 13.06 -1.08
N GLU A 118 30.07 13.41 -0.77
CA GLU A 118 29.59 13.64 0.60
C GLU A 118 28.97 12.38 1.22
N ASN A 119 28.90 11.26 0.46
CA ASN A 119 28.28 10.04 0.94
C ASN A 119 29.18 9.35 1.99
N PRO A 120 28.74 9.26 3.25
CA PRO A 120 29.55 8.71 4.34
C PRO A 120 29.79 7.19 4.21
N ASP A 121 29.03 6.46 3.39
CA ASP A 121 29.30 5.05 3.10
C ASP A 121 30.47 4.89 2.11
N LEU A 122 30.60 5.80 1.13
CA LEU A 122 31.73 5.83 0.19
C LEU A 122 33.04 6.15 0.92
N ALA A 123 32.99 7.13 1.83
CA ALA A 123 34.13 7.48 2.69
C ALA A 123 34.55 6.30 3.59
N ARG A 124 33.60 5.46 4.01
CA ARG A 124 33.89 4.25 4.80
C ARG A 124 34.63 3.21 3.96
N TRP A 125 34.17 2.95 2.73
CA TRP A 125 34.83 2.03 1.79
C TRP A 125 36.24 2.48 1.41
N GLU A 126 36.46 3.78 1.18
CA GLU A 126 37.80 4.32 0.91
C GLU A 126 38.75 4.20 2.10
N THR A 127 38.22 4.11 3.32
CA THR A 127 39.03 3.92 4.53
C THR A 127 39.42 2.46 4.70
N GLU A 128 38.52 1.53 4.37
CA GLU A 128 38.80 0.08 4.38
C GLU A 128 39.80 -0.33 3.29
N LEU A 129 39.71 0.24 2.08
CA LEU A 129 40.67 0.02 0.99
C LEU A 129 42.07 0.58 1.26
N ARG A 130 42.21 1.51 2.20
CA ARG A 130 43.49 2.17 2.55
C ARG A 130 44.19 1.50 3.72
N LEU A 131 43.46 0.70 4.50
CA LEU A 131 43.96 -0.02 5.68
C LEU A 131 44.21 -1.52 5.40
N GLY A 132 43.91 -2.00 4.18
CA GLY A 132 44.35 -3.30 3.66
C GLY A 132 45.55 -3.15 2.72
#